data_AF-A0A9Q4HLX5-F1
#
_entry.id   AF-A0A9Q4HLX5-F1
#
_cell.length_a   1.000
_cell.length_b   1.000
_cell.length_c   1.000
_cell.angle_alpha   90.00
_cell.angle_beta   90.00
_cell.angle_gamma   90.00
#
_symmetry.space_group_name_H-M   'P 1'
#
loop_
_entity.id
_entity.type
_entity.pdbx_description
1 polymer ?
#
loop_
_entity_poly.entity_id
_entity_poly.type
_entity_poly.pdbx_seq_one_letter_code
_entity_poly.pdbx_strand_id
1 'polypeptide(L)'
;MFLILGDERIEVASAMISDDGKNVTAYRENGSRATLLEGVNLKNVYLEDGKGNRVKFEKQTSLNQEIVDLRTQLKQLTEAVELLSVQKTENGDS
;
A
#
# COMPACT_ATOMS: atom_id res chain seq x y z
N MET A 1 12.08 7.63 -4.86
CA MET A 1 11.06 8.69 -4.66
C MET A 1 11.39 9.37 -3.34
N PHE A 2 10.93 10.59 -3.10
CA PHE A 2 11.31 11.34 -1.91
C PHE A 2 10.11 11.96 -1.22
N LEU A 3 10.08 11.87 0.11
CA LEU A 3 9.18 12.64 0.95
C LEU A 3 9.91 13.91 1.39
N ILE A 4 9.32 15.07 1.10
CA ILE A 4 9.88 16.38 1.43
C ILE A 4 9.16 16.94 2.66
N LEU A 5 9.93 17.37 3.65
CA LEU A 5 9.48 17.92 4.93
C LEU A 5 10.22 19.21 5.24
N GLY A 6 9.72 20.33 4.71
CA GLY A 6 10.49 21.57 4.74
C GLY A 6 11.80 21.40 3.97
N ASP A 7 12.93 21.43 4.67
CA ASP A 7 14.28 21.26 4.09
C ASP A 7 14.77 19.80 4.14
N GLU A 8 14.06 18.91 4.82
CA GLU A 8 14.41 17.49 4.88
C GLU A 8 13.89 16.74 3.67
N ARG A 9 14.71 15.81 3.18
CA ARG A 9 14.42 14.93 2.04
C ARG A 9 14.68 13.48 2.42
N ILE A 10 13.62 12.69 2.49
CA ILE A 10 13.67 11.29 2.90
C ILE A 10 13.41 10.40 1.70
N GLU A 11 14.33 9.48 1.41
CA GLU A 11 14.13 8.49 0.36
C GLU A 11 13.08 7.46 0.79
N VAL A 12 12.08 7.26 -0.08
CA VAL A 12 10.93 6.38 0.16
C VAL A 12 10.59 5.64 -1.13
N ALA A 13 9.98 4.46 -0.98
CA ALA A 13 9.38 3.70 -2.07
C ALA A 13 7.92 4.13 -2.31
N SER A 14 7.19 4.44 -1.24
CA SER A 14 5.82 4.94 -1.30
C SER A 14 5.48 5.78 -0.07
N ALA A 15 4.43 6.60 -0.17
CA ALA A 15 3.85 7.27 0.98
C ALA A 15 2.33 7.41 0.82
N MET A 16 1.65 7.20 1.93
CA MET A 16 0.19 7.24 2.03
C MET A 16 -0.25 8.33 2.98
N ILE A 17 -1.35 8.99 2.65
CA ILE A 17 -2.02 9.94 3.52
C ILE A 17 -3.28 9.31 4.13
N SER A 18 -3.50 9.51 5.42
CA SER A 18 -4.74 9.08 6.08
C SER A 18 -5.97 9.72 5.46
N ASP A 19 -7.13 9.09 5.64
CA ASP A 19 -8.41 9.55 5.08
C ASP A 19 -8.78 10.98 5.53
N ASP A 20 -8.42 11.35 6.76
CA ASP A 20 -8.64 12.68 7.31
C ASP A 20 -7.62 13.73 6.85
N GLY A 21 -6.63 13.31 6.04
CA GLY A 21 -5.58 14.18 5.48
C GLY A 21 -4.54 14.65 6.50
N LYS A 22 -4.53 14.12 7.72
CA LYS A 22 -3.69 14.64 8.81
C LYS A 22 -2.40 13.86 9.02
N ASN A 23 -2.32 12.62 8.55
CA ASN A 23 -1.17 11.77 8.81
C ASN A 23 -0.59 11.29 7.49
N VAL A 24 0.74 11.28 7.40
CA VAL A 24 1.47 10.69 6.26
C VAL A 24 2.34 9.56 6.79
N THR A 25 2.17 8.37 6.22
CA THR A 25 3.03 7.22 6.49
C THR A 25 3.83 6.92 5.23
N ALA A 26 5.16 6.83 5.36
CA ALA A 26 6.02 6.47 4.24
C ALA A 26 6.77 5.18 4.47
N TYR A 27 7.07 4.46 3.39
CA TYR A 27 7.63 3.12 3.40
C TYR A 27 8.89 3.04 2.53
N ARG A 28 9.81 2.15 2.90
CA ARG A 28 10.99 1.78 2.10
C ARG A 28 10.63 0.64 1.14
N GLU A 29 11.52 0.32 0.21
CA GLU A 29 11.31 -0.76 -0.78
C GLU A 29 11.07 -2.13 -0.14
N ASN A 30 11.67 -2.38 1.03
CA ASN A 30 11.46 -3.61 1.79
C ASN A 30 10.15 -3.64 2.59
N GLY A 31 9.24 -2.67 2.40
CA GLY A 31 7.97 -2.56 3.11
C GLY A 31 8.08 -2.04 4.54
N SER A 32 9.30 -1.85 5.08
CA SER A 32 9.46 -1.25 6.41
C SER A 32 9.06 0.22 6.41
N ARG A 33 8.49 0.69 7.53
CA ARG A 33 8.13 2.09 7.71
C ARG A 33 9.38 2.97 7.71
N ALA A 34 9.43 3.91 6.76
CA ALA A 34 10.46 4.94 6.69
C ALA A 34 10.20 6.02 7.75
N THR A 35 8.98 6.55 7.78
CA THR A 35 8.54 7.56 8.76
C THR A 35 7.02 7.55 8.94
N LEU A 36 6.56 8.10 10.06
CA LEU A 36 5.17 8.43 10.34
C LEU A 36 5.13 9.90 10.79
N LEU A 37 4.29 10.68 10.13
CA LEU A 37 4.11 12.09 10.43
C LEU A 37 2.66 12.33 10.81
N GLU A 38 2.45 12.91 11.97
CA GLU A 38 1.13 13.17 12.52
C GLU A 38 0.84 14.67 12.52
N GLY A 39 -0.41 15.04 12.22
CA GLY A 39 -0.83 16.45 12.17
C GLY A 39 -0.13 17.26 11.07
N VAL A 40 0.21 16.64 9.94
CA VAL A 40 0.97 17.29 8.87
C VAL A 40 0.19 18.43 8.21
N ASN A 41 0.93 19.47 7.83
CA ASN A 41 0.44 20.51 6.93
C ASN A 41 0.96 20.24 5.51
N LEU A 42 0.06 19.85 4.60
CA LEU A 42 0.38 19.51 3.21
C LEU A 42 0.92 20.67 2.37
N LYS A 43 1.04 21.88 2.92
CA LYS A 43 1.78 22.99 2.28
C LYS A 43 3.29 22.73 2.25
N ASN A 44 3.81 22.09 3.30
CA ASN A 44 5.25 21.86 3.51
C ASN A 44 5.64 20.38 3.46
N VAL A 45 4.64 19.50 3.34
CA VAL A 45 4.80 18.06 3.22
C VAL A 45 4.27 17.61 1.87
N TYR A 46 5.15 17.10 1.02
CA TYR A 46 4.78 16.62 -0.31
C TYR A 46 5.74 15.52 -0.79
N LEU A 47 5.32 14.81 -1.83
CA LEU A 47 6.07 13.72 -2.42
C LEU A 47 6.68 14.17 -3.75
N GLU A 48 7.92 13.76 -4.02
CA GLU A 48 8.63 14.00 -5.27
C GLU A 48 9.06 12.69 -5.93
N ASP A 49 8.97 12.64 -7.25
CA ASP A 49 9.59 11.57 -8.03
C ASP A 49 11.13 11.73 -8.08
N GLY A 50 11.83 10.78 -8.71
CA GLY A 50 13.29 10.86 -8.87
C GLY A 50 13.78 12.02 -9.75
N LYS A 51 12.87 12.75 -10.40
CA LYS A 51 13.15 13.90 -11.27
C LYS A 51 12.78 15.24 -10.61
N GLY A 52 12.27 15.22 -9.37
CA GLY A 52 11.84 16.40 -8.63
C GLY A 52 10.42 16.88 -8.97
N ASN A 53 9.62 16.10 -9.70
CA ASN A 53 8.22 16.46 -9.94
C ASN A 53 7.38 16.06 -8.74
N ARG A 54 6.43 16.93 -8.37
CA ARG A 54 5.47 16.62 -7.31
C ARG A 54 4.53 15.50 -7.73
N VAL A 55 4.39 14.51 -6.86
CA VAL A 55 3.46 13.39 -6.98
C VAL A 55 2.45 13.42 -5.83
N LYS A 56 1.25 12.91 -6.08
CA LYS A 56 0.19 12.85 -5.07
C LYS A 56 0.48 11.71 -4.09
N PHE A 57 0.14 11.94 -2.82
CA PHE A 57 0.03 10.84 -1.86
C PHE A 57 -1.06 9.88 -2.29
N GLU A 58 -0.78 8.59 -2.16
CA GLU A 58 -1.84 7.59 -2.21
C GLU A 58 -2.70 7.74 -0.96
N LYS A 59 -4.02 7.57 -1.09
CA LYS A 59 -4.85 7.50 0.10
C LYS A 59 -4.62 6.17 0.78
N GLN A 60 -4.45 6.21 2.09
CA GLN A 60 -4.50 5.00 2.88
C GLN A 60 -5.89 4.40 2.69
N THR A 61 -5.95 3.23 2.03
CA THR A 61 -7.18 2.47 1.95
C THR A 61 -7.69 2.28 3.36
N SER A 62 -8.93 2.68 3.65
CA SER A 62 -9.47 2.51 5.00
C SER A 62 -9.24 1.06 5.44
N LEU A 63 -8.84 0.83 6.69
CA LEU A 63 -8.58 -0.53 7.20
C LEU A 63 -9.75 -1.48 6.93
N ASN A 64 -10.98 -0.96 6.93
CA ASN A 64 -12.17 -1.72 6.56
C ASN A 64 -12.17 -2.17 5.09
N GLN A 65 -11.79 -1.29 4.17
CA GLN A 65 -11.67 -1.64 2.76
C GLN A 65 -10.53 -2.63 2.53
N GLU A 66 -9.40 -2.47 3.22
CA GLU A 66 -8.29 -3.44 3.15
C GLU A 66 -8.70 -4.82 3.68
N ILE A 67 -9.45 -4.87 4.80
CA ILE A 67 -10.01 -6.13 5.32
C ILE A 67 -10.99 -6.77 4.32
N VAL A 68 -11.82 -5.97 3.64
CA VAL A 68 -12.74 -6.46 2.61
C VAL A 68 -11.98 -7.02 1.41
N ASP A 69 -10.94 -6.33 0.96
CA ASP A 69 -10.11 -6.76 -0.17
C ASP A 69 -9.35 -8.04 0.18
N LEU A 70 -8.76 -8.13 1.37
CA LEU A 70 -8.09 -9.33 1.87
C LEU A 70 -9.06 -10.53 1.98
N ARG A 71 -10.26 -10.32 2.50
CA ARG A 71 -11.30 -11.38 2.56
C ARG A 71 -11.69 -11.87 1.17
N THR A 72 -11.78 -10.95 0.20
CA THR A 72 -12.09 -11.28 -1.20
C THR A 72 -10.98 -12.14 -1.81
N GLN A 73 -9.72 -11.73 -1.65
CA GLN A 73 -8.57 -12.50 -2.14
C GLN A 73 -8.49 -13.89 -1.50
N LEU A 74 -8.76 -13.99 -0.19
CA LEU A 74 -8.76 -15.27 0.52
C LEU A 74 -9.84 -16.22 -0.03
N LYS A 75 -11.04 -15.70 -0.28
CA LYS A 75 -12.14 -16.48 -0.88
C LYS A 75 -11.76 -16.99 -2.27
N GLN A 76 -11.23 -16.13 -3.13
CA GLN A 76 -10.81 -16.51 -4.49
C GLN A 76 -9.72 -17.59 -4.47
N LEU A 77 -8.76 -17.48 -3.54
CA LEU A 77 -7.72 -18.49 -3.37
C LEU A 77 -8.31 -19.84 -2.93
N THR A 78 -9.23 -19.84 -1.97
CA THR A 78 -9.90 -21.07 -1.52
C THR A 78 -10.67 -21.74 -2.67
N GLU A 79 -11.44 -20.98 -3.43
CA GLU A 79 -12.18 -21.50 -4.59
C GLU A 79 -11.23 -22.09 -5.65
N ALA A 80 -10.10 -21.43 -5.92
CA ALA A 80 -9.09 -21.93 -6.85
C ALA A 80 -8.47 -23.25 -6.35
N VAL A 81 -8.18 -23.38 -5.05
CA VAL A 81 -7.65 -24.60 -4.44
C VAL A 81 -8.66 -25.75 -4.50
N GLU A 82 -9.93 -25.47 -4.25
CA GLU A 82 -11.01 -26.47 -4.36
C GLU A 82 -11.14 -26.98 -5.80
N LEU A 83 -11.16 -26.09 -6.80
CA LEU A 83 -11.22 -26.46 -8.21
C LEU A 83 -10.03 -27.33 -8.63
N LEU A 84 -8.82 -26.99 -8.19
CA LEU A 84 -7.62 -27.80 -8.46
C LEU A 84 -7.68 -29.17 -7.78
N SER A 85 -8.29 -29.25 -6.60
CA SER A 85 -8.46 -30.51 -5.86
C SER A 85 -9.44 -31.45 -6.56
N VAL A 86 -10.51 -30.92 -7.13
CA VAL A 86 -11.47 -31.70 -7.93
C VAL A 86 -10.82 -32.19 -9.23
N GLN A 87 -10.11 -31.32 -9.97
CA GLN A 87 -9.42 -31.72 -11.21
C GLN A 87 -8.31 -32.76 -11.00
N LYS A 88 -7.65 -32.75 -9.83
CA LYS A 88 -6.63 -33.76 -9.49
C LYS A 88 -7.25 -35.14 -9.24
N THR A 89 -8.51 -35.19 -8.81
CA THR A 89 -9.23 -36.44 -8.56
C THR A 89 -9.76 -37.03 -9.86
N GLU A 90 -10.14 -36.20 -10.84
CA GLU A 90 -10.63 -36.65 -12.15
C GLU A 90 -9.52 -37.10 -13.11
N ASN A 91 -8.29 -36.58 -12.96
CA ASN A 91 -7.15 -36.93 -13.82
C ASN A 91 -6.21 -38.01 -13.22
N GLY A 92 -6.54 -38.58 -12.06
CA GLY A 92 -5.69 -39.50 -11.29
C GLY A 92 -6.09 -40.98 -11.35
N ASP A 93 -7.27 -41.31 -11.88
CA ASP A 93 -7.73 -42.70 -12.10
C ASP A 93 -7.81 -42.98 -13.61
N SER A 94 -6.67 -43.39 -14.20
CA SER A 94 -6.60 -44.08 -15.51
C SER A 94 -5.35 -44.95 -15.57
#